data_AF-A0A8D9EXD6-F1
#
_entry.id   AF-A0A8D9EXD6-F1
#
_cell.length_a   1.000
_cell.length_b   1.000
_cell.length_c   1.000
_cell.angle_alpha   90.00
_cell.angle_beta   90.00
_cell.angle_gamma   90.00
#
_symmetry.space_group_name_H-M   'P 1'
#
loop_
_entity.id
_entity.type
_entity.pdbx_description
1 polymer ?
#
loop_
_entity_poly.entity_id
_entity_poly.type
_entity_poly.pdbx_seq_one_letter_code
_entity_poly.pdbx_strand_id
1 'polypeptide(L)'
;VILLFCYSVAGQNSLFDWVRDHRVHHKFSDTDADPHNANRGFFFSHIGWLMCKKHPEVIAKGNQLDLSDLFADPLVRYYQKAFIYFRFFLCFIIPPCMATYLWGEDIIVSFITLSFIRYVLSLNFTFLVNSAAHLYGYKPYDTRIFPSQNKWVSLVAMGEGWHNYHHVFPWDYRAAEFGTYSLNITTLWLDLFARIGWAYDMKKPSEKMVRAHAVKYAGVEHPHEVNEEEAMELESEEDKMTAFDYIKNKPSVENANVEDKPIEQISNVETVVKSKSVEEDIHPTVQKRHIKNMNDIASNNNDSIEPISDSDRTTKNKSVEQMNGFESIINNKTGDFINSFHTMMKNNPAVEPMTGFDSLIMTGGILIKDKAA
;
A
#
# COMPACT_ATOMS: atom_id res chain seq x y z
N VAL A 1 -3.05 20.01 -12.28
CA VAL A 1 -3.03 19.30 -13.59
C VAL A 1 -1.83 18.37 -13.71
N ILE A 2 -0.59 18.87 -13.65
CA ILE A 2 0.64 18.06 -13.78
C ILE A 2 0.65 16.85 -12.82
N LEU A 3 0.36 17.08 -11.54
CA LEU A 3 0.35 16.00 -10.54
C LEU A 3 -0.71 14.92 -10.83
N LEU A 4 -1.89 15.29 -11.35
CA LEU A 4 -2.92 14.31 -11.73
C LEU A 4 -2.49 13.50 -12.96
N PHE A 5 -1.79 14.13 -13.91
CA PHE A 5 -1.20 13.41 -15.03
C PHE A 5 -0.17 12.38 -14.53
N CYS A 6 0.76 12.79 -13.68
CA CYS A 6 1.74 11.87 -13.08
C CYS A 6 1.07 10.75 -12.26
N TYR A 7 0.05 11.09 -11.47
CA TYR A 7 -0.73 10.11 -10.70
C TYR A 7 -1.43 9.08 -11.61
N SER A 8 -1.95 9.52 -12.76
CA SER A 8 -2.53 8.62 -13.75
C SER A 8 -1.50 7.64 -14.34
N VAL A 9 -0.27 8.13 -14.60
CA VAL A 9 0.85 7.33 -15.10
C VAL A 9 1.33 6.30 -14.07
N ALA A 10 1.19 6.60 -12.77
CA ALA A 10 1.49 5.67 -11.68
C ALA A 10 0.50 4.51 -11.60
N GLY A 11 -0.74 4.71 -12.08
CA GLY A 11 -1.72 3.63 -12.26
C GLY A 11 -2.30 3.05 -10.96
N GLN A 12 -2.25 3.81 -9.85
CA GLN A 12 -2.83 3.40 -8.57
C GLN A 12 -4.37 3.43 -8.60
N ASN A 13 -5.00 3.21 -7.44
CA ASN A 13 -6.46 3.32 -7.28
C ASN A 13 -6.97 4.73 -7.59
N SER A 14 -8.29 4.91 -7.57
CA SER A 14 -8.87 6.24 -7.76
C SER A 14 -8.34 7.20 -6.70
N LEU A 15 -8.19 8.49 -7.04
CA LEU A 15 -7.64 9.48 -6.09
C LEU A 15 -8.50 9.55 -4.83
N PHE A 16 -9.82 9.42 -4.96
CA PHE A 16 -10.74 9.35 -3.83
C PHE A 16 -10.47 8.16 -2.92
N ASP A 17 -10.31 6.96 -3.49
CA ASP A 17 -10.01 5.76 -2.71
C ASP A 17 -8.65 5.87 -2.03
N TRP A 18 -7.66 6.39 -2.74
CA TRP A 18 -6.31 6.56 -2.21
C TRP A 18 -6.29 7.54 -1.03
N VAL A 19 -6.88 8.72 -1.19
CA VAL A 19 -6.93 9.73 -0.11
C VAL A 19 -7.76 9.23 1.06
N ARG A 20 -8.92 8.61 0.82
CA ARG A 20 -9.73 8.02 1.90
C ARG A 20 -8.92 6.97 2.65
N ASP A 21 -8.39 5.98 1.96
CA ASP A 21 -7.68 4.86 2.59
C ASP A 21 -6.42 5.34 3.31
N HIS A 22 -5.70 6.33 2.77
CA HIS A 22 -4.53 6.92 3.42
C HIS A 22 -4.90 7.74 4.67
N ARG A 23 -6.00 8.50 4.64
CA ARG A 23 -6.52 9.19 5.84
C ARG A 23 -6.95 8.22 6.93
N VAL A 24 -7.58 7.10 6.55
CA VAL A 24 -7.93 6.02 7.50
C VAL A 24 -6.65 5.43 8.11
N HIS A 25 -5.66 5.14 7.27
CA HIS A 25 -4.38 4.61 7.69
C HIS A 25 -3.69 5.50 8.72
N HIS A 26 -3.55 6.81 8.47
CA HIS A 26 -2.96 7.72 9.47
C HIS A 26 -3.74 7.77 10.78
N LYS A 27 -5.08 7.83 10.70
CA LYS A 27 -5.93 8.02 11.88
C LYS A 27 -6.02 6.76 12.75
N PHE A 28 -5.90 5.58 12.15
CA PHE A 28 -6.10 4.29 12.82
C PHE A 28 -4.97 3.31 12.51
N SER A 29 -3.74 3.83 12.34
CA SER A 29 -2.57 3.08 11.88
C SER A 29 -2.37 1.81 12.68
N ASP A 30 -2.09 0.72 11.95
CA ASP A 30 -1.75 -0.58 12.52
C ASP A 30 -2.86 -1.20 13.40
N THR A 31 -4.11 -0.77 13.23
CA THR A 31 -5.30 -1.41 13.84
C THR A 31 -6.12 -2.14 12.78
N ASP A 32 -7.20 -2.82 13.19
CA ASP A 32 -8.14 -3.45 12.25
C ASP A 32 -8.89 -2.47 11.34
N ALA A 33 -8.85 -1.17 11.66
CA ALA A 33 -9.36 -0.11 10.81
C ALA A 33 -8.36 0.36 9.75
N ASP A 34 -7.08 -0.01 9.84
CA ASP A 34 -6.06 0.32 8.85
C ASP A 34 -6.17 -0.61 7.62
N PRO A 35 -6.34 -0.08 6.38
CA PRO A 35 -6.41 -0.89 5.18
C PRO A 35 -5.20 -1.83 4.99
N HIS A 36 -4.00 -1.42 5.41
CA HIS A 36 -2.75 -2.17 5.23
C HIS A 36 -2.02 -2.39 6.55
N ASN A 37 -2.80 -2.66 7.62
CA ASN A 37 -2.34 -2.93 8.98
C ASN A 37 -1.06 -3.79 9.05
N ALA A 38 0.06 -3.18 9.46
CA ALA A 38 1.35 -3.87 9.54
C ALA A 38 1.43 -4.90 10.68
N ASN A 39 0.55 -4.84 11.69
CA ASN A 39 0.44 -5.89 12.71
C ASN A 39 0.05 -7.26 12.12
N ARG A 40 -0.52 -7.29 10.92
CA ARG A 40 -0.83 -8.53 10.20
C ARG A 40 0.36 -9.09 9.41
N GLY A 41 1.55 -8.49 9.59
CA GLY A 41 2.81 -8.93 9.01
C GLY A 41 3.14 -8.29 7.67
N PHE A 42 4.38 -8.49 7.24
CA PHE A 42 4.94 -7.89 6.03
C PHE A 42 4.12 -8.20 4.78
N PHE A 43 3.76 -9.47 4.55
CA PHE A 43 3.04 -9.85 3.33
C PHE A 43 1.68 -9.16 3.23
N PHE A 44 0.94 -9.08 4.35
CA PHE A 44 -0.36 -8.43 4.37
C PHE A 44 -0.26 -6.93 4.05
N SER A 45 0.61 -6.21 4.77
CA SER A 45 0.82 -4.76 4.59
C SER A 45 1.43 -4.42 3.22
N HIS A 46 2.21 -5.33 2.64
CA HIS A 46 2.81 -5.13 1.33
C HIS A 46 1.78 -5.30 0.19
N ILE A 47 1.11 -6.46 0.10
CA ILE A 47 0.19 -6.75 -1.02
C ILE A 47 -1.05 -7.54 -0.62
N GLY A 48 -0.99 -8.32 0.46
CA GLY A 48 -2.09 -9.20 0.86
C GLY A 48 -3.39 -8.46 1.13
N TRP A 49 -3.34 -7.20 1.56
CA TRP A 49 -4.52 -6.35 1.75
C TRP A 49 -5.31 -6.09 0.45
N LEU A 50 -4.65 -6.09 -0.71
CA LEU A 50 -5.29 -5.97 -2.02
C LEU A 50 -5.89 -7.29 -2.53
N MET A 51 -5.49 -8.41 -1.92
CA MET A 51 -5.91 -9.76 -2.32
C MET A 51 -7.12 -10.26 -1.52
N CYS A 52 -7.62 -9.47 -0.57
CA CYS A 52 -8.75 -9.82 0.27
C CYS A 52 -9.76 -8.68 0.37
N LYS A 53 -10.95 -8.98 0.87
CA LYS A 53 -11.93 -7.94 1.20
C LYS A 53 -11.40 -7.11 2.37
N LYS A 54 -11.66 -5.80 2.33
CA LYS A 54 -11.36 -4.89 3.44
C LYS A 54 -12.06 -5.37 4.72
N HIS A 55 -11.39 -5.22 5.85
CA HIS A 55 -11.98 -5.49 7.15
C HIS A 55 -13.17 -4.53 7.40
N PRO A 56 -14.27 -4.95 8.06
CA PRO A 56 -15.42 -4.08 8.30
C PRO A 56 -15.08 -2.74 8.97
N GLU A 57 -14.11 -2.71 9.88
CA GLU A 57 -13.67 -1.48 10.54
C GLU A 57 -13.06 -0.47 9.56
N VAL A 58 -12.33 -0.91 8.53
CA VAL A 58 -11.79 -0.02 7.48
C VAL A 58 -12.94 0.72 6.78
N ILE A 59 -14.04 0.02 6.50
CA ILE A 59 -15.22 0.58 5.84
C ILE A 59 -15.94 1.53 6.80
N ALA A 60 -16.20 1.09 8.04
CA ALA A 60 -16.91 1.87 9.03
C ALA A 60 -16.19 3.18 9.37
N LYS A 61 -14.86 3.14 9.57
CA LYS A 61 -14.04 4.33 9.84
C LYS A 61 -13.83 5.19 8.61
N GLY A 62 -13.66 4.59 7.44
CA GLY A 62 -13.54 5.31 6.17
C GLY A 62 -14.77 6.17 5.84
N ASN A 63 -15.97 5.70 6.20
CA ASN A 63 -17.22 6.44 6.00
C ASN A 63 -17.39 7.64 6.96
N GLN A 64 -16.56 7.74 8.01
CA GLN A 64 -16.59 8.84 8.98
C GLN A 64 -15.62 9.97 8.63
N LEU A 65 -14.79 9.78 7.60
CA LEU A 65 -13.82 10.78 7.19
C LEU A 65 -14.49 11.87 6.36
N ASP A 66 -14.09 13.11 6.62
CA ASP A 66 -14.39 14.22 5.73
C ASP A 66 -13.57 14.06 4.44
N LEU A 67 -14.26 14.15 3.30
CA LEU A 67 -13.70 14.16 1.93
C LEU A 67 -14.22 15.37 1.13
N SER A 68 -14.87 16.32 1.80
CA SER A 68 -15.51 17.49 1.18
C SER A 68 -14.52 18.31 0.34
N ASP A 69 -13.25 18.34 0.73
CA ASP A 69 -12.16 18.97 0.00
C ASP A 69 -11.96 18.37 -1.41
N LEU A 70 -12.01 17.05 -1.54
CA LEU A 70 -11.91 16.37 -2.85
C LEU A 70 -13.13 16.65 -3.73
N PHE A 71 -14.31 16.74 -3.11
CA PHE A 71 -15.53 17.11 -3.81
C PHE A 71 -15.57 18.58 -4.18
N ALA A 72 -14.88 19.46 -3.45
CA ALA A 72 -14.84 20.89 -3.75
C ALA A 72 -13.97 21.19 -4.99
N ASP A 73 -12.90 20.42 -5.22
CA ASP A 73 -11.99 20.63 -6.35
C ASP A 73 -12.61 20.14 -7.70
N PRO A 74 -12.91 21.05 -8.64
CA PRO A 74 -13.53 20.68 -9.92
C PRO A 74 -12.63 19.82 -10.80
N LEU A 75 -11.31 19.99 -10.73
CA LEU A 75 -10.34 19.21 -11.49
C LEU A 75 -10.27 17.77 -10.96
N VAL A 76 -10.28 17.59 -9.64
CA VAL A 76 -10.35 16.26 -9.00
C VAL A 76 -11.65 15.55 -9.34
N ARG A 77 -12.80 16.24 -9.31
CA ARG A 77 -14.09 15.66 -9.73
C ARG A 77 -14.09 15.23 -11.20
N TYR A 78 -13.54 16.06 -12.09
CA TYR A 78 -13.42 15.73 -13.50
C TYR A 78 -12.54 14.50 -13.70
N TYR A 79 -11.37 14.48 -13.05
CA TYR A 79 -10.46 13.34 -13.06
C TYR A 79 -11.15 12.06 -12.60
N GLN A 80 -11.89 12.09 -11.49
CA GLN A 80 -12.58 10.91 -10.95
C GLN A 80 -13.57 10.29 -11.94
N LYS A 81 -14.32 11.11 -12.70
CA LYS A 81 -15.27 10.62 -13.71
C LYS A 81 -14.60 9.90 -14.87
N ALA A 82 -13.38 10.32 -15.22
CA ALA A 82 -12.60 9.77 -16.33
C ALA A 82 -11.43 8.88 -15.87
N PHE A 83 -11.35 8.56 -14.58
CA PHE A 83 -10.21 7.91 -13.94
C PHE A 83 -9.78 6.63 -14.67
N ILE A 84 -10.74 5.77 -15.00
CA ILE A 84 -10.44 4.49 -15.65
C ILE A 84 -9.79 4.67 -17.03
N TYR A 85 -10.21 5.70 -17.78
CA TYR A 85 -9.63 6.03 -19.08
C TYR A 85 -8.23 6.60 -18.91
N PHE A 86 -8.05 7.56 -18.00
CA PHE A 86 -6.72 8.12 -17.73
C PHE A 86 -5.74 7.05 -17.27
N ARG A 87 -6.13 6.20 -16.33
CA ARG A 87 -5.33 5.06 -15.87
C ARG A 87 -4.98 4.13 -17.03
N PHE A 88 -5.97 3.68 -17.79
CA PHE A 88 -5.73 2.72 -18.87
C PHE A 88 -4.78 3.29 -19.92
N PHE A 89 -5.07 4.48 -20.45
CA PHE A 89 -4.26 5.06 -21.52
C PHE A 89 -2.90 5.56 -21.02
N LEU A 90 -2.83 6.31 -19.93
CA LEU A 90 -1.58 6.93 -19.47
C LEU A 90 -0.63 5.93 -18.80
N CYS A 91 -1.15 4.90 -18.12
CA CYS A 91 -0.30 3.90 -17.48
C CYS A 91 0.13 2.78 -18.44
N PHE A 92 -0.77 2.31 -19.32
CA PHE A 92 -0.55 1.05 -20.05
C PHE A 92 -0.45 1.18 -21.58
N ILE A 93 -1.05 2.20 -22.20
CA ILE A 93 -1.10 2.30 -23.67
C ILE A 93 -0.10 3.31 -24.23
N ILE A 94 -0.11 4.54 -23.71
CA ILE A 94 0.73 5.61 -24.25
C ILE A 94 2.22 5.33 -24.08
N PRO A 95 2.74 4.90 -22.90
CA PRO A 95 4.17 4.67 -22.72
C PRO A 95 4.78 3.68 -23.74
N PRO A 96 4.24 2.47 -23.98
CA PRO A 96 4.81 1.57 -24.97
C PRO A 96 4.64 2.07 -26.41
N CYS A 97 3.50 2.68 -26.75
CA CYS A 97 3.31 3.24 -28.10
C CYS A 97 4.29 4.38 -28.39
N MET A 98 4.59 5.23 -27.40
CA MET A 98 5.60 6.28 -27.53
C MET A 98 6.98 5.69 -27.81
N ALA A 99 7.37 4.62 -27.10
CA ALA A 99 8.68 3.99 -27.30
C ALA A 99 8.84 3.41 -28.71
N THR A 100 7.84 2.67 -29.16
CA THR A 100 7.81 2.13 -30.53
C THR A 100 7.83 3.22 -31.58
N TYR A 101 7.10 4.32 -31.38
CA TYR A 101 7.01 5.39 -32.38
C TYR A 101 8.26 6.30 -32.41
N LEU A 102 8.79 6.68 -31.24
CA LEU A 102 9.83 7.72 -31.14
C LEU A 102 11.24 7.18 -31.38
N TRP A 103 11.54 5.95 -30.98
CA TRP A 103 12.88 5.37 -31.13
C TRP A 103 12.86 3.96 -31.72
N GLY A 104 11.72 3.51 -32.25
CA GLY A 104 11.63 2.28 -33.03
C GLY A 104 11.72 0.99 -32.21
N GLU A 105 11.42 1.03 -30.91
CA GLU A 105 11.45 -0.16 -30.06
C GLU A 105 10.38 -1.17 -30.47
N ASP A 106 10.69 -2.46 -30.34
CA ASP A 106 9.70 -3.50 -30.60
C ASP A 106 8.46 -3.32 -29.72
N ILE A 107 7.28 -3.47 -30.30
CA ILE A 107 6.03 -3.15 -29.60
C ILE A 107 5.77 -4.12 -28.43
N ILE A 108 6.13 -5.40 -28.58
CA ILE A 108 5.96 -6.39 -27.52
C ILE A 108 6.94 -6.10 -26.38
N VAL A 109 8.21 -5.82 -26.71
CA VAL A 109 9.23 -5.42 -25.72
C VAL A 109 8.79 -4.16 -24.97
N SER A 110 8.26 -3.16 -25.70
CA SER A 110 7.75 -1.92 -25.12
C SER A 110 6.60 -2.16 -24.14
N PHE A 111 5.62 -3.00 -24.49
CA PHE A 111 4.52 -3.35 -23.59
C PHE A 111 5.01 -4.09 -22.34
N ILE A 112 5.87 -5.10 -22.50
CA ILE A 112 6.41 -5.86 -21.37
C ILE A 112 7.16 -4.94 -20.40
N THR A 113 8.03 -4.08 -20.92
CA THR A 113 8.91 -3.23 -20.09
C THR A 113 8.18 -2.02 -19.51
N LEU A 114 7.49 -1.23 -20.33
CA LEU A 114 6.94 0.07 -19.94
C LEU A 114 5.52 -0.01 -19.37
N SER A 115 4.77 -1.07 -19.65
CA SER A 115 3.42 -1.25 -19.11
C SER A 115 3.39 -2.21 -17.92
N PHE A 116 4.10 -3.34 -17.98
CA PHE A 116 4.04 -4.36 -16.92
C PHE A 116 5.20 -4.29 -15.93
N ILE A 117 6.45 -4.39 -16.38
CA ILE A 117 7.62 -4.38 -15.47
C ILE A 117 7.68 -3.05 -14.70
N ARG A 118 7.59 -1.91 -15.40
CA ARG A 118 7.54 -0.58 -14.79
C ARG A 118 6.44 -0.49 -13.73
N TYR A 119 5.23 -0.95 -14.06
CA TYR A 119 4.08 -0.86 -13.15
C TYR A 119 4.27 -1.75 -11.91
N VAL A 120 4.70 -2.99 -12.09
CA VAL A 120 4.98 -3.92 -10.97
C VAL A 120 6.06 -3.35 -10.06
N LEU A 121 7.17 -2.83 -10.61
CA LEU A 121 8.22 -2.20 -9.81
C LEU A 121 7.68 -0.99 -9.04
N SER A 122 6.94 -0.10 -9.71
CA SER A 122 6.34 1.09 -9.09
C SER A 122 5.37 0.73 -7.95
N LEU A 123 4.59 -0.33 -8.11
CA LEU A 123 3.71 -0.83 -7.05
C LEU A 123 4.52 -1.32 -5.85
N ASN A 124 5.55 -2.15 -6.07
CA ASN A 124 6.38 -2.67 -4.99
C ASN A 124 7.12 -1.55 -4.24
N PHE A 125 7.61 -0.52 -4.94
CA PHE A 125 8.23 0.63 -4.28
C PHE A 125 7.24 1.39 -3.39
N THR A 126 6.00 1.55 -3.84
CA THR A 126 4.93 2.15 -3.02
C THR A 126 4.61 1.24 -1.83
N PHE A 127 4.46 -0.05 -2.04
CA PHE A 127 4.07 -1.02 -1.02
C PHE A 127 5.14 -1.24 0.05
N LEU A 128 6.41 -0.97 -0.26
CA LEU A 128 7.48 -0.94 0.74
C LEU A 128 7.28 0.15 1.80
N VAL A 129 6.58 1.24 1.47
CA VAL A 129 6.23 2.27 2.47
C VAL A 129 5.29 1.67 3.51
N ASN A 130 4.25 0.96 3.07
CA ASN A 130 3.28 0.33 3.96
C ASN A 130 3.87 -0.84 4.77
N SER A 131 4.83 -1.58 4.21
CA SER A 131 5.38 -2.78 4.85
C SER A 131 6.74 -2.53 5.50
N ALA A 132 7.78 -2.29 4.71
CA ALA A 132 9.13 -2.15 5.21
C ALA A 132 9.29 -0.94 6.12
N ALA A 133 8.68 0.21 5.79
CA ALA A 133 8.78 1.39 6.63
C ALA A 133 7.91 1.31 7.90
N HIS A 134 6.96 0.37 8.02
CA HIS A 134 6.27 0.08 9.29
C HIS A 134 6.96 -0.97 10.17
N LEU A 135 7.88 -1.76 9.60
CA LEU A 135 8.47 -2.91 10.30
C LEU A 135 9.97 -2.80 10.54
N TYR A 136 10.70 -2.09 9.68
CA TYR A 136 12.16 -2.08 9.66
C TYR A 136 12.72 -0.67 9.53
N GLY A 137 13.41 -0.20 10.57
CA GLY A 137 14.05 1.10 10.58
C GLY A 137 14.30 1.60 12.00
N TYR A 138 14.69 2.88 12.11
CA TYR A 138 14.86 3.58 13.38
C TYR A 138 13.70 4.53 13.65
N LYS A 139 13.40 4.83 14.92
CA LYS A 139 12.24 5.62 15.32
C LYS A 139 12.64 6.81 16.19
N PRO A 140 13.19 7.87 15.60
CA PRO A 140 13.77 8.97 16.36
C PRO A 140 12.73 10.01 16.84
N TYR A 141 11.46 9.93 16.41
CA TYR A 141 10.40 10.87 16.78
C TYR A 141 9.38 10.26 17.74
N ASP A 142 8.90 9.05 17.45
CA ASP A 142 8.01 8.32 18.36
C ASP A 142 8.29 6.81 18.30
N THR A 143 8.72 6.24 19.42
CA THR A 143 9.07 4.82 19.52
C THR A 143 7.86 3.91 19.72
N ARG A 144 6.69 4.47 20.05
CA ARG A 144 5.46 3.75 20.40
C ARG A 144 4.65 3.34 19.16
N ILE A 145 4.84 4.02 18.03
CA ILE A 145 4.18 3.74 16.75
C ILE A 145 5.01 2.76 15.91
N PHE A 146 4.38 2.05 14.96
CA PHE A 146 5.07 1.14 14.03
C PHE A 146 5.97 1.82 12.99
N PRO A 147 5.53 2.91 12.32
CA PRO A 147 6.31 3.65 11.33
C PRO A 147 7.75 3.94 11.78
N SER A 148 8.68 3.76 10.86
CA SER A 148 10.13 3.82 11.06
C SER A 148 10.81 4.56 9.91
N GLN A 149 11.91 5.23 10.20
CA GLN A 149 12.78 5.82 9.19
C GLN A 149 13.54 4.72 8.46
N ASN A 150 13.41 4.68 7.13
CA ASN A 150 14.07 3.71 6.28
C ASN A 150 14.64 4.39 5.02
N LYS A 151 15.95 4.63 5.02
CA LYS A 151 16.65 5.30 3.91
C LYS A 151 16.53 4.58 2.57
N TRP A 152 16.42 3.25 2.57
CA TRP A 152 16.31 2.45 1.35
C TRP A 152 14.91 2.59 0.74
N VAL A 153 13.87 2.57 1.58
CA VAL A 153 12.52 2.93 1.16
C VAL A 153 12.50 4.35 0.63
N SER A 154 13.17 5.29 1.30
CA SER A 154 13.20 6.70 0.87
C SER A 154 13.83 6.87 -0.52
N LEU A 155 14.88 6.10 -0.81
CA LEU A 155 15.54 6.12 -2.12
C LEU A 155 14.58 5.64 -3.23
N VAL A 156 13.90 4.50 -3.04
CA VAL A 156 13.06 3.91 -4.10
C VAL A 156 11.67 4.53 -4.18
N ALA A 157 11.15 5.06 -3.07
CA ALA A 157 9.87 5.76 -2.97
C ALA A 157 10.03 7.29 -3.02
N MET A 158 11.18 7.79 -3.50
CA MET A 158 11.42 9.21 -3.81
C MET A 158 11.28 10.20 -2.63
N GLY A 159 11.33 9.75 -1.38
CA GLY A 159 11.19 10.60 -0.19
C GLY A 159 10.32 10.01 0.92
N GLU A 160 9.45 9.06 0.57
CA GLU A 160 8.40 8.58 1.49
C GLU A 160 8.90 7.57 2.55
N GLY A 161 10.21 7.32 2.61
CA GLY A 161 10.82 6.40 3.59
C GLY A 161 11.09 7.04 4.95
N TRP A 162 10.92 8.35 5.08
CA TRP A 162 11.00 9.07 6.35
C TRP A 162 9.69 8.92 7.16
N HIS A 163 9.28 7.66 7.34
CA HIS A 163 7.92 7.31 7.73
C HIS A 163 7.60 7.51 9.22
N ASN A 164 8.59 7.40 10.12
CA ASN A 164 8.37 7.75 11.53
C ASN A 164 8.07 9.25 11.68
N TYR A 165 8.78 10.09 10.93
CA TYR A 165 8.52 11.52 10.91
C TYR A 165 7.14 11.83 10.32
N HIS A 166 6.86 11.25 9.16
CA HIS A 166 5.61 11.45 8.43
C HIS A 166 4.37 11.13 9.26
N HIS A 167 4.39 10.04 10.03
CA HIS A 167 3.26 9.67 10.89
C HIS A 167 3.11 10.56 12.13
N VAL A 168 4.20 11.17 12.60
CA VAL A 168 4.15 12.14 13.70
C VAL A 168 3.67 13.51 13.21
N PHE A 169 4.16 13.96 12.05
CA PHE A 169 3.85 15.27 11.46
C PHE A 169 3.24 15.12 10.05
N PRO A 170 2.03 14.51 9.91
CA PRO A 170 1.43 14.19 8.61
C PRO A 170 1.05 15.42 7.77
N TRP A 171 1.13 16.62 8.36
CA TRP A 171 0.88 17.89 7.67
C TRP A 171 2.13 18.57 7.13
N ASP A 172 3.35 18.06 7.40
CA ASP A 172 4.57 18.60 6.79
C ASP A 172 4.60 18.24 5.31
N TYR A 173 4.70 19.24 4.43
CA TYR A 173 4.75 19.04 2.98
C TYR A 173 5.93 18.18 2.51
N ARG A 174 6.99 18.08 3.32
CA ARG A 174 8.22 17.36 3.01
C ARG A 174 8.17 15.90 3.40
N ALA A 175 7.24 15.52 4.30
CA ALA A 175 7.21 14.23 4.98
C ALA A 175 8.55 13.83 5.64
N ALA A 176 9.43 14.80 5.93
CA ALA A 176 10.76 14.58 6.49
C ALA A 176 11.28 15.81 7.25
N GLU A 177 11.99 15.59 8.36
CA GLU A 177 12.66 16.66 9.10
C GLU A 177 13.88 17.20 8.31
N PHE A 178 14.77 16.27 7.97
CA PHE A 178 16.06 16.50 7.33
C PHE A 178 16.16 15.72 6.02
N GLY A 179 16.80 16.32 5.01
CA GLY A 179 17.11 15.60 3.79
C GLY A 179 17.83 16.49 2.79
N THR A 180 18.93 15.99 2.25
CA THR A 180 19.38 16.44 0.94
C THR A 180 18.35 15.95 -0.08
N TYR A 181 18.13 16.71 -1.16
CA TYR A 181 17.19 16.34 -2.23
C TYR A 181 17.44 14.93 -2.83
N SER A 182 18.61 14.32 -2.58
CA SER A 182 18.96 12.97 -2.99
C SER A 182 18.13 11.85 -2.35
N LEU A 183 17.57 12.05 -1.15
CA LEU A 183 16.70 11.06 -0.48
C LEU A 183 15.28 11.60 -0.26
N ASN A 184 14.95 12.75 -0.85
CA ASN A 184 13.61 13.34 -0.84
C ASN A 184 13.41 14.17 -2.11
N ILE A 185 13.27 13.45 -3.23
CA ILE A 185 13.11 14.02 -4.56
C ILE A 185 11.73 14.68 -4.69
N THR A 186 10.71 14.18 -3.99
CA THR A 186 9.39 14.82 -3.91
C THR A 186 9.52 16.26 -3.43
N THR A 187 10.25 16.50 -2.33
CA THR A 187 10.47 17.85 -1.79
C THR A 187 11.19 18.76 -2.77
N LEU A 188 12.17 18.26 -3.53
CA LEU A 188 12.84 19.03 -4.60
C LEU A 188 11.81 19.59 -5.58
N TRP A 189 10.92 18.74 -6.10
CA TRP A 189 9.92 19.17 -7.08
C TRP A 189 8.92 20.16 -6.51
N LEU A 190 8.47 19.95 -5.26
CA LEU A 190 7.55 20.87 -4.60
C LEU A 190 8.20 22.24 -4.35
N ASP A 191 9.47 22.28 -3.91
CA ASP A 191 10.22 23.53 -3.75
C ASP A 191 10.44 24.24 -5.09
N LEU A 192 10.68 23.51 -6.19
CA LEU A 192 10.78 24.08 -7.53
C LEU A 192 9.43 24.69 -7.98
N PHE A 193 8.32 24.00 -7.76
CA PHE A 193 6.99 24.53 -8.01
C PHE A 193 6.69 25.76 -7.17
N ALA A 194 7.15 25.80 -5.91
CA ALA A 194 7.02 26.97 -5.06
C ALA A 194 7.82 28.16 -5.56
N ARG A 195 9.06 27.93 -6.01
CA ARG A 195 9.94 28.98 -6.57
C ARG A 195 9.36 29.67 -7.81
N ILE A 196 8.60 28.94 -8.63
CA ILE A 196 7.92 29.50 -9.82
C ILE A 196 6.47 29.94 -9.53
N GLY A 197 6.05 29.92 -8.26
CA GLY A 197 4.73 30.40 -7.82
C GLY A 197 3.57 29.45 -8.09
N TRP A 198 3.82 28.19 -8.43
CA TRP A 198 2.78 27.17 -8.64
C TRP A 198 2.33 26.47 -7.35
N ALA A 199 3.18 26.45 -6.33
CA ALA A 199 2.87 25.96 -5.00
C ALA A 199 3.09 27.07 -3.97
N TYR A 200 2.26 27.11 -2.94
CA TYR A 200 2.31 28.08 -1.85
C TYR A 200 1.63 27.48 -0.60
N ASP A 201 1.71 28.18 0.53
CA ASP A 201 1.20 27.69 1.84
C ASP A 201 1.80 26.33 2.26
N MET A 202 3.09 26.18 2.00
CA MET A 202 3.86 24.95 2.27
C MET A 202 4.10 24.83 3.78
N LYS A 203 3.39 23.91 4.44
CA LYS A 203 3.41 23.76 5.91
C LYS A 203 4.59 22.93 6.39
N LYS A 204 5.23 23.39 7.46
CA LYS A 204 6.25 22.67 8.20
C LYS A 204 6.08 22.90 9.71
N PRO A 205 6.31 21.89 10.57
CA PRO A 205 6.38 22.09 12.01
C PRO A 205 7.61 22.94 12.36
N SER A 206 7.57 23.60 13.51
CA SER A 206 8.73 24.32 14.03
C SER A 206 9.79 23.31 14.51
N GLU A 207 11.07 23.67 14.41
CA GLU A 207 12.16 22.83 14.93
C GLU A 207 11.98 22.53 16.42
N LYS A 208 11.46 23.50 17.17
CA LYS A 208 11.11 23.36 18.58
C LYS A 208 10.05 22.28 18.81
N MET A 209 8.97 22.28 18.03
CA MET A 209 7.89 21.28 18.09
C MET A 209 8.42 19.87 17.77
N VAL A 210 9.15 19.73 16.67
CA VAL A 210 9.73 18.43 16.26
C VAL A 210 10.55 17.82 17.37
N ARG A 211 11.37 18.67 17.98
CA ARG A 211 12.24 18.27 19.06
C ARG A 211 11.50 17.91 20.35
N ALA A 212 10.57 18.76 20.80
CA ALA A 212 9.83 18.52 22.03
C ALA A 212 9.13 17.15 21.97
N HIS A 213 8.55 16.84 20.81
CA HIS A 213 7.95 15.54 20.54
C HIS A 213 8.98 14.39 20.60
N ALA A 214 10.12 14.54 19.92
CA ALA A 214 11.19 13.52 19.91
C ALA A 214 11.76 13.24 21.32
N VAL A 215 12.01 14.27 22.13
CA VAL A 215 12.47 14.10 23.51
C VAL A 215 11.42 13.36 24.33
N LYS A 216 10.15 13.74 24.20
CA LYS A 216 9.04 13.17 24.96
C LYS A 216 8.75 11.70 24.61
N TYR A 217 8.80 11.34 23.33
CA TYR A 217 8.28 10.04 22.86
C TYR A 217 9.34 9.10 22.24
N ALA A 218 10.51 9.59 21.92
CA ALA A 218 11.66 8.75 21.54
C ALA A 218 12.73 8.66 22.62
N GLY A 219 12.73 9.56 23.62
CA GLY A 219 13.75 9.58 24.68
C GLY A 219 15.16 9.88 24.14
N VAL A 220 15.25 10.49 22.97
CA VAL A 220 16.51 10.87 22.33
C VAL A 220 16.76 12.36 22.58
N GLU A 221 17.96 12.70 23.09
CA GLU A 221 18.45 14.08 23.04
C GLU A 221 18.63 14.47 21.57
N HIS A 222 17.70 15.28 21.06
CA HIS A 222 17.78 15.85 19.72
C HIS A 222 18.99 16.81 19.64
N PRO A 223 19.74 16.91 18.53
CA PRO A 223 21.06 17.57 18.44
C PRO A 223 21.19 19.06 18.80
N HIS A 224 20.12 19.73 19.23
CA HIS A 224 20.18 21.09 19.80
C HIS A 224 19.92 21.00 21.33
N GLU A 225 20.00 22.04 22.17
CA GLU A 225 19.58 22.00 23.62
C GLU A 225 18.28 22.80 23.84
N VAL A 226 17.29 22.28 24.59
CA VAL A 226 15.97 22.85 24.93
C VAL A 226 15.75 22.40 26.36
N ASN A 227 15.52 23.36 27.24
CA ASN A 227 15.36 23.09 28.67
C ASN A 227 13.93 22.59 28.98
N GLU A 228 13.73 22.06 30.19
CA GLU A 228 12.45 21.46 30.61
C GLU A 228 11.27 22.45 30.59
N GLU A 229 11.50 23.73 30.91
CA GLU A 229 10.47 24.77 30.86
C GLU A 229 9.98 25.02 29.43
N GLU A 230 10.91 25.10 28.48
CA GLU A 230 10.59 25.32 27.07
C GLU A 230 9.91 24.08 26.45
N ALA A 231 10.23 22.87 26.91
CA ALA A 231 9.51 21.65 26.53
C ALA A 231 8.04 21.65 27.01
N MET A 232 7.76 22.12 28.23
CA MET A 232 6.39 22.23 28.78
C MET A 232 5.55 23.29 28.08
N GLU A 233 6.13 24.43 27.69
CA GLU A 233 5.42 25.46 26.91
C GLU A 233 5.02 24.94 25.52
N LEU A 234 5.93 24.21 24.87
CA LEU A 234 5.72 23.61 23.55
C LEU A 234 4.67 22.50 23.57
N GLU A 235 4.60 21.70 24.65
CA GLU A 235 3.54 20.71 24.85
C GLU A 235 2.16 21.38 24.85
N SER A 236 2.05 22.56 25.48
CA SER A 236 0.82 23.35 25.46
C SER A 236 0.47 23.91 24.07
N GLU A 237 1.47 24.20 23.24
CA GLU A 237 1.26 24.68 21.86
C GLU A 237 0.93 23.54 20.90
N GLU A 238 1.57 22.38 21.05
CA GLU A 238 1.25 21.18 20.30
C GLU A 238 -0.19 20.76 20.61
N ASP A 239 -0.57 20.62 21.87
CA ASP A 239 -1.95 20.30 22.26
C ASP A 239 -2.97 21.31 21.72
N LYS A 240 -2.62 22.61 21.69
CA LYS A 240 -3.46 23.65 21.06
C LYS A 240 -3.53 23.48 19.54
N MET A 241 -2.45 23.11 18.87
CA MET A 241 -2.41 22.88 17.43
C MET A 241 -3.21 21.63 17.04
N THR A 242 -3.00 20.51 17.74
CA THR A 242 -3.78 19.28 17.55
C THR A 242 -5.26 19.53 17.81
N ALA A 243 -5.58 20.32 18.84
CA ALA A 243 -6.94 20.75 19.10
C ALA A 243 -7.48 21.72 18.02
N PHE A 244 -6.67 22.64 17.50
CA PHE A 244 -7.06 23.55 16.41
C PHE A 244 -7.31 22.82 15.10
N ASP A 245 -6.46 21.88 14.72
CA ASP A 245 -6.66 21.03 13.55
C ASP A 245 -7.86 20.09 13.74
N TYR A 246 -8.08 19.59 14.96
CA TYR A 246 -9.30 18.87 15.30
C TYR A 246 -10.56 19.75 15.18
N ILE A 247 -10.52 21.01 15.62
CA ILE A 247 -11.63 21.96 15.55
C ILE A 247 -11.89 22.41 14.11
N LYS A 248 -10.84 22.67 13.31
CA LYS A 248 -10.94 23.09 11.92
C LYS A 248 -11.47 21.97 11.01
N ASN A 249 -11.13 20.73 11.32
CA ASN A 249 -11.64 19.54 10.65
C ASN A 249 -12.84 18.92 11.38
N LYS A 250 -13.42 19.61 12.36
CA LYS A 250 -14.64 19.15 13.02
C LYS A 250 -15.77 19.25 11.99
N PRO A 251 -16.51 18.17 11.70
CA PRO A 251 -17.67 18.26 10.84
C PRO A 251 -18.62 19.32 11.42
N SER A 252 -18.99 20.30 10.60
CA SER A 252 -19.96 21.31 10.98
C SER A 252 -21.29 20.62 11.26
N VAL A 253 -21.57 20.36 12.53
CA VAL A 253 -22.90 19.94 13.00
C VAL A 253 -23.75 21.20 13.07
N GLU A 254 -24.09 21.77 11.92
CA GLU A 254 -25.13 22.78 11.84
C GLU A 254 -25.74 22.73 10.43
N ASN A 255 -26.99 22.27 10.41
CA ASN A 255 -27.92 22.19 9.28
C ASN A 255 -27.81 20.99 8.33
N ALA A 256 -28.15 19.80 8.84
CA ALA A 256 -28.68 18.71 8.01
C ALA A 256 -30.09 18.32 8.48
N ASN A 257 -31.03 19.26 8.39
CA ASN A 257 -32.42 18.91 8.13
C ASN A 257 -32.55 18.81 6.60
N VAL A 258 -32.22 17.64 6.05
CA VAL A 258 -32.54 17.31 4.66
C VAL A 258 -33.25 15.97 4.69
N GLU A 259 -34.51 16.02 4.29
CA GLU A 259 -35.44 14.90 4.19
C GLU A 259 -34.81 13.69 3.48
N ASP A 260 -34.98 12.51 4.08
CA ASP A 260 -34.66 11.22 3.50
C ASP A 260 -35.38 11.05 2.15
N LYS A 261 -34.61 11.14 1.05
CA LYS A 261 -35.00 10.52 -0.23
C LYS A 261 -34.00 9.41 -0.57
N PRO A 262 -34.45 8.20 -0.95
CA PRO A 262 -33.55 7.12 -1.27
C PRO A 262 -32.79 7.44 -2.56
N ILE A 263 -31.47 7.27 -2.53
CA ILE A 263 -30.61 7.33 -3.72
C ILE A 263 -30.78 6.01 -4.47
N GLU A 264 -31.32 6.08 -5.70
CA GLU A 264 -31.30 4.98 -6.66
C GLU A 264 -29.85 4.58 -6.96
N GLN A 265 -29.51 3.33 -6.66
CA GLN A 265 -28.29 2.70 -7.12
C GLN A 265 -28.35 2.53 -8.64
N ILE A 266 -27.45 3.20 -9.36
CA ILE A 266 -27.21 2.93 -10.77
C ILE A 266 -26.41 1.61 -10.86
N SER A 267 -27.13 0.50 -10.96
CA SER A 267 -26.60 -0.79 -11.41
C SER A 267 -26.63 -0.82 -12.94
N ASN A 268 -25.47 -0.73 -13.60
CA ASN A 268 -25.36 -0.99 -15.03
C ASN A 268 -23.95 -1.51 -15.32
N VAL A 269 -23.72 -2.82 -15.15
CA VAL A 269 -22.97 -3.70 -16.08
C VAL A 269 -23.31 -5.15 -15.71
N GLU A 270 -24.40 -5.70 -16.23
CA GLU A 270 -24.53 -7.15 -16.42
C GLU A 270 -25.39 -7.39 -17.66
N THR A 271 -24.75 -7.74 -18.78
CA THR A 271 -25.38 -8.48 -19.87
C THR A 271 -24.31 -9.04 -20.79
N VAL A 272 -24.62 -10.21 -21.38
CA VAL A 272 -23.81 -11.09 -22.25
C VAL A 272 -22.91 -12.00 -21.41
N VAL A 273 -23.31 -13.24 -21.07
CA VAL A 273 -23.54 -14.36 -22.01
C VAL A 273 -24.68 -15.26 -21.52
N LYS A 274 -25.72 -15.42 -22.36
CA LYS A 274 -26.63 -16.57 -22.34
C LYS A 274 -26.07 -17.62 -23.32
N SER A 275 -25.80 -18.84 -22.86
CA SER A 275 -26.15 -20.05 -23.63
C SER A 275 -26.04 -21.34 -22.83
N LYS A 276 -27.17 -22.08 -22.84
CA LYS A 276 -27.34 -23.54 -22.78
C LYS A 276 -27.29 -24.26 -21.42
N SER A 277 -28.49 -24.32 -20.82
CA SER A 277 -29.22 -25.52 -20.35
C SER A 277 -28.49 -26.87 -20.33
N VAL A 278 -28.44 -27.49 -19.14
CA VAL A 278 -28.88 -28.88 -18.89
C VAL A 278 -29.48 -28.91 -17.48
N GLU A 279 -30.78 -29.18 -17.40
CA GLU A 279 -31.48 -29.66 -16.20
C GLU A 279 -31.15 -31.14 -15.99
N GLU A 280 -30.88 -31.56 -14.76
CA GLU A 280 -31.18 -32.92 -14.34
C GLU A 280 -31.56 -32.94 -12.84
N ASP A 281 -32.69 -33.61 -12.60
CA ASP A 281 -33.47 -33.70 -11.37
C ASP A 281 -32.74 -34.29 -10.16
N ILE A 282 -33.22 -33.97 -8.95
CA ILE A 282 -33.79 -34.95 -7.97
C ILE A 282 -34.29 -34.21 -6.70
N HIS A 283 -35.48 -34.63 -6.28
CA HIS A 283 -36.38 -34.11 -5.25
C HIS A 283 -35.92 -34.37 -3.77
N PRO A 284 -36.50 -33.69 -2.74
CA PRO A 284 -35.94 -33.51 -1.40
C PRO A 284 -36.64 -34.31 -0.28
N THR A 285 -35.89 -34.62 0.78
CA THR A 285 -36.35 -34.93 2.16
C THR A 285 -35.07 -34.99 3.03
N VAL A 286 -34.88 -34.38 4.20
CA VAL A 286 -35.68 -34.40 5.44
C VAL A 286 -35.30 -33.20 6.32
N GLN A 287 -36.31 -32.68 7.01
CA GLN A 287 -36.37 -31.56 7.95
C GLN A 287 -36.12 -32.02 9.40
N LYS A 288 -35.77 -31.07 10.31
CA LYS A 288 -35.78 -31.12 11.81
C LYS A 288 -34.45 -31.57 12.46
N ARG A 289 -33.87 -30.93 13.48
CA ARG A 289 -34.33 -30.13 14.64
C ARG A 289 -33.14 -29.31 15.18
N HIS A 290 -33.27 -28.00 15.43
CA HIS A 290 -33.37 -27.33 16.76
C HIS A 290 -32.08 -27.33 17.63
N ILE A 291 -31.45 -26.17 17.85
CA ILE A 291 -31.62 -25.19 18.96
C ILE A 291 -30.72 -25.47 20.18
N LYS A 292 -29.92 -24.44 20.54
CA LYS A 292 -29.35 -24.03 21.85
C LYS A 292 -28.05 -24.67 22.40
N ASN A 293 -27.09 -23.75 22.61
CA ASN A 293 -26.29 -23.45 23.82
C ASN A 293 -25.43 -24.56 24.45
N MET A 294 -24.10 -24.40 24.40
CA MET A 294 -23.21 -23.66 25.31
C MET A 294 -22.82 -24.47 26.56
N ASN A 295 -21.50 -24.48 26.78
CA ASN A 295 -20.77 -24.89 27.98
C ASN A 295 -20.82 -26.38 28.30
N ASP A 296 -19.78 -27.08 27.87
CA ASP A 296 -18.85 -27.77 28.77
C ASP A 296 -17.84 -28.54 27.90
N ILE A 297 -16.56 -28.40 28.20
CA ILE A 297 -15.49 -29.42 28.17
C ILE A 297 -14.18 -28.65 28.35
N ALA A 298 -13.90 -28.31 29.60
CA ALA A 298 -12.56 -28.24 30.15
C ALA A 298 -12.50 -29.32 31.23
N SER A 299 -12.15 -30.55 30.87
CA SER A 299 -11.51 -31.54 31.75
C SER A 299 -11.33 -32.90 31.05
N ASN A 300 -10.15 -33.49 31.25
CA ASN A 300 -9.78 -34.91 31.12
C ASN A 300 -9.18 -35.41 29.80
N ASN A 301 -7.87 -35.22 29.70
CA ASN A 301 -6.80 -36.22 29.53
C ASN A 301 -7.09 -37.61 28.91
N ASN A 302 -6.23 -37.89 27.94
CA ASN A 302 -5.49 -39.13 27.62
C ASN A 302 -6.18 -40.37 27.00
N ASP A 303 -5.46 -40.84 25.97
CA ASP A 303 -5.39 -42.17 25.38
C ASP A 303 -6.51 -42.63 24.45
N SER A 304 -6.30 -42.45 23.13
CA SER A 304 -6.04 -43.54 22.18
C SER A 304 -5.96 -43.02 20.73
N ILE A 305 -4.90 -43.42 20.03
CA ILE A 305 -4.66 -43.14 18.62
C ILE A 305 -5.53 -44.09 17.79
N GLU A 306 -6.52 -43.57 17.06
CA GLU A 306 -7.18 -44.31 15.96
C GLU A 306 -6.47 -44.03 14.63
N PRO A 307 -6.28 -45.04 13.75
CA PRO A 307 -5.62 -44.85 12.47
C PRO A 307 -6.56 -44.14 11.46
N ILE A 308 -6.03 -43.11 10.81
CA ILE A 308 -6.68 -42.38 9.71
C ILE A 308 -7.06 -43.35 8.59
N SER A 309 -8.33 -43.31 8.18
CA SER A 309 -8.87 -44.13 7.10
C SER A 309 -8.25 -43.82 5.72
N ASP A 310 -8.13 -44.83 4.86
CA ASP A 310 -7.46 -44.74 3.54
C ASP A 310 -8.09 -43.74 2.55
N SER A 311 -9.29 -43.22 2.83
CA SER A 311 -9.93 -42.17 2.01
C SER A 311 -9.33 -40.78 2.23
N ASP A 312 -8.71 -40.51 3.38
CA ASP A 312 -8.08 -39.21 3.68
C ASP A 312 -6.62 -39.13 3.20
N ARG A 313 -5.93 -40.27 3.06
CA ARG A 313 -4.58 -40.32 2.48
C ARG A 313 -4.58 -40.05 0.97
N THR A 314 -5.62 -40.50 0.26
CA THR A 314 -5.71 -40.35 -1.20
C THR A 314 -6.06 -38.93 -1.63
N THR A 315 -6.86 -38.20 -0.86
CA THR A 315 -7.15 -36.77 -1.09
C THR A 315 -5.96 -35.88 -0.76
N LYS A 316 -5.22 -36.17 0.33
CA LYS A 316 -4.03 -35.41 0.72
C LYS A 316 -2.86 -35.62 -0.26
N ASN A 317 -2.67 -36.83 -0.78
CA ASN A 317 -1.65 -37.12 -1.79
C ASN A 317 -1.97 -36.43 -3.13
N LYS A 318 -3.24 -36.37 -3.55
CA LYS A 318 -3.64 -35.63 -4.75
C LYS A 318 -3.41 -34.11 -4.63
N SER A 319 -3.63 -33.52 -3.46
CA SER A 319 -3.35 -32.08 -3.24
C SER A 319 -1.85 -31.76 -3.24
N VAL A 320 -1.01 -32.66 -2.72
CA VAL A 320 0.45 -32.48 -2.70
C VAL A 320 1.05 -32.64 -4.10
N GLU A 321 0.57 -33.61 -4.89
CA GLU A 321 0.98 -33.76 -6.30
C GLU A 321 0.56 -32.56 -7.16
N GLN A 322 -0.62 -31.98 -6.91
CA GLN A 322 -1.08 -30.77 -7.60
C GLN A 322 -0.26 -29.53 -7.23
N MET A 323 0.15 -29.38 -5.96
CA MET A 323 1.04 -28.30 -5.53
C MET A 323 2.45 -28.45 -6.11
N ASN A 324 3.01 -29.66 -6.09
CA ASN A 324 4.33 -29.95 -6.70
C ASN A 324 4.32 -29.73 -8.22
N GLY A 325 3.21 -30.05 -8.90
CA GLY A 325 3.00 -29.75 -10.32
C GLY A 325 2.96 -28.24 -10.59
N PHE A 326 2.34 -27.46 -9.71
CA PHE A 326 2.29 -26.00 -9.81
C PHE A 326 3.67 -25.36 -9.60
N GLU A 327 4.42 -25.81 -8.60
CA GLU A 327 5.81 -25.35 -8.36
C GLU A 327 6.74 -25.68 -9.52
N SER A 328 6.63 -26.88 -10.10
CA SER A 328 7.41 -27.27 -11.28
C SER A 328 7.11 -26.39 -12.50
N ILE A 329 5.84 -26.04 -12.73
CA ILE A 329 5.44 -25.15 -13.83
C ILE A 329 5.95 -23.71 -13.60
N ILE A 330 5.87 -23.20 -12.36
CA ILE A 330 6.38 -21.87 -12.01
C ILE A 330 7.91 -21.82 -12.17
N ASN A 331 8.63 -22.83 -11.68
CA ASN A 331 10.09 -22.90 -11.77
C ASN A 331 10.57 -23.00 -13.23
N ASN A 332 9.89 -23.81 -14.06
CA ASN A 332 10.23 -23.93 -15.47
C ASN A 332 9.95 -22.62 -16.23
N LYS A 333 8.78 -22.00 -16.03
CA LYS A 333 8.45 -20.73 -16.71
C LYS A 333 9.32 -19.55 -16.25
N THR A 334 9.73 -19.54 -14.99
CA THR A 334 10.65 -18.53 -14.45
C THR A 334 12.07 -18.74 -15.00
N GLY A 335 12.51 -20.00 -15.11
CA GLY A 335 13.78 -20.35 -15.76
C GLY A 335 13.82 -19.95 -17.24
N ASP A 336 12.73 -20.21 -17.98
CA ASP A 336 12.62 -19.83 -19.41
C ASP A 336 12.63 -18.31 -19.60
N PHE A 337 12.00 -17.56 -18.69
CA PHE A 337 12.02 -16.10 -18.70
C PHE A 337 13.42 -15.54 -18.40
N ILE A 338 14.10 -16.06 -17.37
CA ILE A 338 15.46 -15.64 -17.02
C ILE A 338 16.44 -15.95 -18.16
N ASN A 339 16.33 -17.14 -18.77
CA ASN A 339 17.18 -17.53 -19.89
C ASN A 339 16.91 -16.68 -21.15
N SER A 340 15.64 -16.35 -21.44
CA SER A 340 15.30 -15.43 -22.54
C SER A 340 15.83 -14.02 -22.28
N PHE A 341 15.67 -13.52 -21.06
CA PHE A 341 16.16 -12.19 -20.66
C PHE A 341 17.69 -12.10 -20.73
N HIS A 342 18.39 -13.12 -20.25
CA HIS A 342 19.85 -13.20 -20.31
C HIS A 342 20.37 -13.31 -21.75
N THR A 343 19.67 -14.07 -22.61
CA THR A 343 20.00 -14.17 -24.05
C THR A 343 19.74 -12.85 -24.78
N MET A 344 18.67 -12.15 -24.44
CA MET A 344 18.35 -10.82 -24.97
C MET A 344 19.41 -9.77 -24.60
N MET A 345 19.87 -9.77 -23.34
CA MET A 345 20.91 -8.85 -22.86
C MET A 345 22.28 -9.13 -23.49
N LYS A 346 22.61 -10.41 -23.74
CA LYS A 346 23.90 -10.81 -24.32
C LYS A 346 24.04 -10.51 -25.83
N ASN A 347 22.92 -10.43 -26.54
CA ASN A 347 22.88 -10.21 -27.99
C ASN A 347 22.63 -8.74 -28.38
N ASN A 348 22.57 -7.82 -27.42
CA ASN A 348 22.34 -6.41 -27.69
C ASN A 348 23.69 -5.65 -27.77
N PRO A 349 24.12 -5.17 -28.96
CA PRO A 349 25.39 -4.48 -29.14
C PRO A 349 25.44 -3.09 -28.47
N ALA A 350 24.34 -2.62 -27.87
CA ALA A 350 24.26 -1.35 -27.14
C ALA A 350 24.54 -1.47 -25.62
N VAL A 351 24.83 -2.67 -25.11
CA VAL A 351 25.16 -2.88 -23.69
C VAL A 351 26.67 -3.06 -23.55
N GLU A 352 27.40 -1.96 -23.31
CA GLU A 352 28.76 -2.07 -22.77
C GLU A 352 28.71 -2.79 -21.40
N PRO A 353 29.70 -3.63 -21.07
CA PRO A 353 29.67 -4.42 -19.85
C PRO A 353 29.81 -3.49 -18.63
N MET A 354 28.70 -3.18 -17.98
CA MET A 354 28.71 -2.70 -16.60
C MET A 354 29.20 -3.84 -15.70
N THR A 355 30.51 -3.90 -15.50
CA THR A 355 31.14 -4.76 -14.49
C THR A 355 30.65 -4.30 -13.11
N GLY A 356 29.59 -4.93 -12.62
CA GLY A 356 28.98 -4.60 -11.32
C GLY A 356 27.59 -5.19 -11.10
N PHE A 357 26.86 -5.57 -12.16
CA PHE A 357 25.49 -6.09 -12.02
C PHE A 357 25.42 -7.60 -11.68
N ASP A 358 26.49 -8.36 -11.92
CA ASP A 358 26.54 -9.80 -11.66
C ASP A 358 26.56 -10.15 -10.16
N SER A 359 26.89 -9.19 -9.28
CA SER A 359 26.93 -9.43 -7.83
C SER A 359 25.56 -9.35 -7.15
N LEU A 360 24.55 -8.74 -7.77
CA LEU A 360 23.26 -8.45 -7.12
C LEU A 360 22.20 -9.52 -7.36
N ILE A 361 22.32 -10.29 -8.45
CA ILE A 361 21.37 -11.35 -8.81
C ILE A 361 21.72 -12.69 -8.12
N MET A 362 22.97 -12.92 -7.72
CA MET A 362 23.39 -14.15 -7.03
C MET A 362 23.14 -14.18 -5.51
N THR A 363 22.80 -13.06 -4.87
CA THR A 363 22.60 -13.03 -3.39
C THR A 363 21.16 -13.26 -2.93
N GLY A 364 20.19 -13.35 -3.86
CA GLY A 364 18.79 -13.68 -3.56
C GLY A 364 18.47 -15.19 -3.59
N GLY A 365 19.46 -16.04 -3.83
CA GLY A 365 19.32 -17.49 -3.80
C GLY A 365 19.30 -18.00 -2.36
N ILE A 366 18.14 -18.46 -1.93
CA ILE A 366 17.85 -19.20 -0.71
C ILE A 366 18.96 -20.24 -0.45
N LEU A 367 19.88 -19.92 0.47
CA LEU A 367 20.83 -20.84 1.07
C LEU A 367 20.09 -21.60 2.19
N ILE A 368 19.31 -22.61 1.83
CA ILE A 368 19.02 -23.71 2.75
C ILE A 368 20.33 -24.50 2.87
N LYS A 369 21.14 -24.12 3.85
CA LYS A 369 22.26 -24.92 4.30
C LYS A 369 21.79 -25.71 5.51
N ASP A 370 21.50 -26.98 5.26
CA ASP A 370 21.55 -28.04 6.26
C ASP A 370 22.81 -27.91 7.11
N LYS A 371 22.63 -27.73 8.41
CA LYS A 371 23.54 -28.13 9.50
C LYS A 371 22.71 -28.08 10.79
N ALA A 372 22.70 -29.03 11.71
CA ALA A 372 23.18 -30.40 11.83
C ALA A 372 22.84 -30.80 13.28
N ALA A 373 22.36 -32.03 13.51
CA ALA A 373 22.55 -32.87 14.71
C ALA A 373 21.36 -33.82 14.87
#